data_AF-A0A350UQR7-F1
#
_entry.id   AF-A0A350UQR7-F1
#
_cell.length_a   1.000
_cell.length_b   1.000
_cell.length_c   1.000
_cell.angle_alpha   90.00
_cell.angle_beta   90.00
_cell.angle_gamma   90.00
#
_symmetry.space_group_name_H-M   'P 1'
#
loop_
_entity.id
_entity.type
_entity.pdbx_description
1 polymer ?
#
loop_
_entity_poly.entity_id
_entity_poly.type
_entity_poly.pdbx_seq_one_letter_code
_entity_poly.pdbx_strand_id
1 'polypeptide(L)'
;MLLAVAVAGAQPRPGIVRETRIQLNRGDFDGAVKVVDAYAAREGKTAAWLEAYSWLARNRLAAKDFGAANDYAAKTREAALAMLKTRGVDDESSLPLALGASIEVMGQALEAQGQKSEAVSFLQAELARWRATSMRTRIQKNLNLVTLEGKAAPEVEMKEWLGAKPPALGSLRGKTVVLFFWAHWCGDCKQQAPVLARLKEEMGERLVVLGPTQPYGYVARGEEAGRAEELKYIEEVRLKFYEDVAGMTVPVSEETFRNWGASTTPTLAVIDPAGVVKLYHPGRMTYEELRPYLTQAARTE
;
A
#
# COMPACT_ATOMS: atom_id res chain seq x y z
N MET A 1 -3.54 -33.82 -13.52
CA MET A 1 -3.60 -32.66 -14.43
C MET A 1 -3.35 -31.42 -13.56
N LEU A 2 -2.09 -31.00 -13.44
CA LEU A 2 -1.69 -29.88 -12.60
C LEU A 2 -2.13 -28.57 -13.28
N LEU A 3 -3.03 -27.83 -12.65
CA LEU A 3 -3.30 -26.44 -13.02
C LEU A 3 -2.04 -25.62 -12.71
N ALA A 4 -1.31 -25.23 -13.74
CA ALA A 4 -0.33 -24.17 -13.63
C ALA A 4 -1.10 -22.85 -13.40
N VAL A 5 -1.04 -22.33 -12.19
CA VAL A 5 -1.39 -20.93 -11.92
C VAL A 5 -0.29 -20.11 -12.57
N ALA A 6 -0.58 -19.51 -13.72
CA ALA A 6 0.30 -18.52 -14.33
C ALA A 6 0.40 -17.33 -13.36
N VAL A 7 1.55 -17.19 -12.71
CA VAL A 7 1.89 -15.98 -11.98
C VAL A 7 2.08 -14.92 -13.05
N ALA A 8 1.18 -13.94 -13.10
CA ALA A 8 1.27 -12.84 -14.04
C ALA A 8 2.53 -12.03 -13.73
N GLY A 9 3.58 -12.18 -14.54
CA GLY A 9 4.69 -11.23 -14.60
C GLY A 9 4.16 -9.81 -14.75
N ALA A 10 4.86 -8.83 -14.19
CA ALA A 10 4.42 -7.43 -14.17
C ALA A 10 4.29 -6.87 -15.59
N GLN A 11 3.10 -6.96 -16.18
CA GLN A 11 2.83 -6.37 -17.48
C GLN A 11 3.09 -4.86 -17.42
N PRO A 12 3.73 -4.27 -18.46
CA PRO A 12 3.94 -2.83 -18.51
C PRO A 12 2.58 -2.12 -18.43
N ARG A 13 2.48 -1.11 -17.55
CA ARG A 13 1.23 -0.36 -17.39
C ARG A 13 0.74 0.20 -18.73
N PRO A 14 -0.57 0.21 -18.99
CA PRO A 14 -1.10 0.73 -20.25
C PRO A 14 -0.65 2.17 -20.53
N GLY A 15 -0.32 2.47 -21.81
CA GLY A 15 0.17 3.79 -22.23
C GLY A 15 -0.76 4.94 -21.83
N ILE A 16 -2.08 4.73 -21.94
CA ILE A 16 -3.11 5.71 -21.56
C ILE A 16 -3.02 6.12 -20.07
N VAL A 17 -2.69 5.20 -19.17
CA VAL A 17 -2.54 5.49 -17.74
C VAL A 17 -1.35 6.42 -17.53
N ARG A 18 -0.23 6.17 -18.22
CA ARG A 18 0.96 7.03 -18.16
C ARG A 18 0.65 8.42 -18.71
N GLU A 19 0.03 8.51 -19.88
CA GLU A 19 -0.31 9.78 -20.52
C GLU A 19 -1.26 10.63 -19.67
N THR A 20 -2.32 10.02 -19.13
CA THR A 20 -3.27 10.68 -18.23
C THR A 20 -2.56 11.25 -17.00
N ARG A 21 -1.70 10.45 -16.35
CA ARG A 21 -0.94 10.91 -15.17
C ARG A 21 0.05 12.02 -15.49
N ILE A 22 0.66 12.04 -16.68
CA ILE A 22 1.53 13.13 -17.10
C ILE A 22 0.77 14.46 -17.13
N GLN A 23 -0.44 14.48 -17.69
CA GLN A 23 -1.26 15.69 -17.72
C GLN A 23 -1.67 16.14 -16.30
N LEU A 24 -2.15 15.20 -15.48
CA LEU A 24 -2.53 15.50 -14.09
C LEU A 24 -1.37 16.04 -13.26
N ASN A 25 -0.16 15.48 -13.41
CA ASN A 25 1.03 15.95 -12.70
C ASN A 25 1.48 17.36 -13.13
N ARG A 26 1.07 17.81 -14.32
CA ARG A 26 1.29 19.18 -14.81
C ARG A 26 0.19 20.15 -14.38
N GLY A 27 -0.83 19.67 -13.64
CA GLY A 27 -2.01 20.44 -13.30
C GLY A 27 -3.03 20.58 -14.44
N ASP A 28 -2.82 19.89 -15.57
CA ASP A 28 -3.70 19.96 -16.74
C ASP A 28 -4.80 18.89 -16.65
N PHE A 29 -5.87 19.22 -15.91
CA PHE A 29 -7.01 18.31 -15.76
C PHE A 29 -7.79 18.12 -17.06
N ASP A 30 -8.02 19.21 -17.80
CA ASP A 30 -8.78 19.15 -19.07
C ASP A 30 -8.01 18.36 -20.13
N GLY A 31 -6.68 18.49 -20.16
CA GLY A 31 -5.81 17.65 -20.98
C GLY A 31 -5.90 16.17 -20.60
N ALA A 32 -5.95 15.86 -19.30
CA ALA A 32 -6.15 14.48 -18.84
C ALA A 32 -7.51 13.91 -19.28
N VAL A 33 -8.59 14.69 -19.18
CA VAL A 33 -9.92 14.31 -19.66
C VAL A 33 -9.89 14.03 -21.17
N LYS A 34 -9.28 14.93 -21.96
CA LYS A 34 -9.14 14.76 -23.42
C LYS A 34 -8.39 13.49 -23.80
N VAL A 35 -7.31 13.13 -23.09
CA VAL A 35 -6.57 11.88 -23.30
C VAL A 35 -7.49 10.67 -23.12
N VAL A 36 -8.25 10.67 -22.02
CA VAL A 36 -9.12 9.54 -21.66
C VAL A 36 -10.31 9.42 -22.61
N ASP A 37 -10.91 10.53 -23.02
CA ASP A 37 -12.02 10.56 -23.98
C ASP A 37 -11.57 10.15 -25.39
N ALA A 38 -10.42 10.64 -25.85
CA ALA A 38 -9.86 10.27 -27.15
C ALA A 38 -9.54 8.77 -27.23
N TYR A 39 -9.01 8.18 -26.15
CA TYR A 39 -8.80 6.75 -26.09
C TYR A 39 -10.12 5.97 -26.16
N ALA A 40 -11.14 6.38 -25.39
CA ALA A 40 -12.45 5.72 -25.44
C ALA A 40 -13.09 5.77 -26.84
N ALA A 41 -12.92 6.87 -27.57
CA ALA A 41 -13.43 6.99 -28.93
C ALA A 41 -12.76 6.04 -29.92
N ARG A 42 -11.47 5.73 -29.71
CA ARG A 42 -10.68 4.86 -30.61
C ARG A 42 -10.76 3.38 -30.23
N GLU A 43 -10.60 3.06 -28.95
CA GLU A 43 -10.40 1.70 -28.43
C GLU A 43 -11.58 1.21 -27.57
N GLY A 44 -12.55 2.09 -27.28
CA GLY A 44 -13.62 1.81 -26.34
C GLY A 44 -13.20 1.96 -24.87
N LYS A 45 -14.17 1.78 -23.97
CA LYS A 45 -13.98 1.85 -22.52
C LYS A 45 -13.45 0.50 -22.00
N THR A 46 -12.17 0.22 -22.25
CA THR A 46 -11.49 -1.01 -21.80
C THR A 46 -11.09 -0.96 -20.30
N ALA A 47 -10.54 -2.06 -19.77
CA ALA A 47 -9.97 -2.06 -18.41
C ALA A 47 -8.84 -1.02 -18.26
N ALA A 48 -7.99 -0.86 -19.28
CA ALA A 48 -6.95 0.17 -19.31
C ALA A 48 -7.54 1.60 -19.27
N TRP A 49 -8.65 1.82 -20.00
CA TRP A 49 -9.40 3.07 -19.91
C TRP A 49 -9.93 3.32 -18.49
N LEU A 50 -10.50 2.30 -17.84
CA LEU A 50 -11.00 2.43 -16.47
C LEU A 50 -9.91 2.79 -15.47
N GLU A 51 -8.72 2.18 -15.60
CA GLU A 51 -7.59 2.52 -14.75
C GLU A 51 -7.19 3.98 -14.94
N ALA A 52 -7.08 4.46 -16.19
CA ALA A 52 -6.79 5.86 -16.48
C ALA A 52 -7.89 6.81 -15.97
N TYR A 53 -9.16 6.49 -16.22
CA TYR A 53 -10.30 7.29 -15.78
C TYR A 53 -10.35 7.41 -14.24
N SER A 54 -9.97 6.35 -13.52
CA SER A 54 -9.89 6.38 -12.05
C SER A 54 -8.86 7.38 -11.49
N TRP A 55 -7.86 7.78 -12.29
CA TRP A 55 -6.92 8.84 -11.90
C TRP A 55 -7.56 10.23 -11.88
N LEU A 56 -8.60 10.47 -12.69
CA LEU A 56 -9.37 11.72 -12.63
C LEU A 56 -10.07 11.84 -11.26
N ALA A 57 -10.64 10.75 -10.76
CA ALA A 57 -11.26 10.70 -9.43
C ALA A 57 -10.25 11.02 -8.31
N ARG A 58 -9.07 10.39 -8.34
CA ARG A 58 -7.99 10.66 -7.38
C ARG A 58 -7.49 12.10 -7.45
N ASN A 59 -7.41 12.68 -8.64
CA ASN A 59 -7.01 14.08 -8.79
C ASN A 59 -8.03 15.05 -8.17
N ARG A 60 -9.33 14.82 -8.41
CA ARG A 60 -10.40 15.62 -7.78
C ARG A 60 -10.41 15.46 -6.26
N LEU A 61 -10.19 14.26 -5.76
CA LEU A 61 -10.05 14.01 -4.33
C LEU A 61 -8.88 14.80 -3.72
N ALA A 62 -7.71 14.77 -4.37
CA ALA A 62 -6.54 15.53 -3.93
C ALA A 62 -6.79 17.05 -3.96
N ALA A 63 -7.62 17.53 -4.90
CA ALA A 63 -8.07 18.91 -4.99
C ALA A 63 -9.19 19.25 -3.98
N LYS A 64 -9.61 18.31 -3.12
CA LYS A 64 -10.74 18.42 -2.17
C LYS A 64 -12.09 18.73 -2.83
N ASP A 65 -12.21 18.45 -4.13
CA ASP A 65 -13.47 18.49 -4.86
C ASP A 65 -14.17 17.13 -4.70
N PHE A 66 -14.76 16.92 -3.52
CA PHE A 66 -15.33 15.62 -3.14
C PHE A 66 -16.55 15.23 -3.99
N GLY A 67 -17.30 16.22 -4.49
CA GLY A 67 -18.41 16.00 -5.42
C GLY A 67 -17.91 15.38 -6.72
N ALA A 68 -16.99 16.07 -7.41
CA ALA A 68 -16.42 15.54 -8.65
C ALA A 68 -15.65 14.23 -8.43
N ALA A 69 -14.92 14.11 -7.31
CA ALA A 69 -14.20 12.88 -6.97
C ALA A 69 -15.15 11.67 -6.90
N ASN A 70 -16.29 11.83 -6.22
CA ASN A 70 -17.32 10.79 -6.12
C ASN A 70 -17.98 10.51 -7.47
N ASP A 71 -18.24 11.52 -8.30
CA ASP A 71 -18.83 11.33 -9.63
C ASP A 71 -17.92 10.49 -10.54
N TYR A 72 -16.62 10.82 -10.60
CA TYR A 72 -15.65 10.04 -11.37
C TYR A 72 -15.50 8.63 -10.78
N ALA A 73 -15.42 8.49 -9.45
CA ALA A 73 -15.31 7.19 -8.80
C ALA A 73 -16.54 6.31 -9.04
N ALA A 74 -17.75 6.87 -8.98
CA ALA A 74 -19.01 6.16 -9.23
C ALA A 74 -19.06 5.61 -10.66
N LYS A 75 -18.70 6.43 -11.64
CA LYS A 75 -18.60 6.00 -13.05
C LYS A 75 -17.54 4.92 -13.25
N THR A 76 -16.37 5.04 -12.62
CA THR A 76 -15.36 3.96 -12.63
C THR A 76 -15.92 2.67 -12.06
N ARG A 77 -16.58 2.75 -10.90
CA ARG A 77 -17.12 1.59 -10.20
C ARG A 77 -18.22 0.90 -11.00
N GLU A 78 -19.18 1.65 -11.51
CA GLU A 78 -20.29 1.13 -12.31
C GLU A 78 -19.76 0.36 -13.53
N ALA A 79 -18.86 0.98 -14.29
CA ALA A 79 -18.29 0.38 -15.49
C ALA A 79 -17.40 -0.84 -15.17
N ALA A 80 -16.62 -0.80 -14.08
CA ALA A 80 -15.87 -1.96 -13.61
C ALA A 80 -16.81 -3.13 -13.26
N LEU A 81 -17.85 -2.89 -12.45
CA LEU A 81 -18.83 -3.91 -12.08
C LEU A 81 -19.60 -4.47 -13.29
N ALA A 82 -19.82 -3.66 -14.34
CA ALA A 82 -20.40 -4.14 -15.59
C ALA A 82 -19.48 -5.13 -16.32
N MET A 83 -18.17 -4.88 -16.34
CA MET A 83 -17.20 -5.83 -16.92
C MET A 83 -17.15 -7.15 -16.15
N LEU A 84 -17.28 -7.10 -14.82
CA LEU A 84 -17.26 -8.29 -13.97
C LEU A 84 -18.43 -9.26 -14.19
N LYS A 85 -19.43 -8.89 -15.01
CA LYS A 85 -20.49 -9.81 -15.42
C LYS A 85 -20.00 -10.91 -16.37
N THR A 86 -18.87 -10.72 -17.04
CA THR A 86 -18.34 -11.65 -18.06
C THR A 86 -16.91 -12.12 -17.81
N ARG A 87 -16.22 -11.58 -16.80
CA ARG A 87 -14.84 -11.93 -16.44
C ARG A 87 -14.58 -11.74 -14.94
N GLY A 88 -13.55 -12.40 -14.43
CA GLY A 88 -13.05 -12.22 -13.05
C GLY A 88 -12.36 -10.87 -12.86
N VAL A 89 -12.32 -10.39 -11.61
CA VAL A 89 -11.67 -9.10 -11.31
C VAL A 89 -10.16 -9.17 -11.45
N ASP A 90 -9.56 -10.35 -11.29
CA ASP A 90 -8.11 -10.57 -11.38
C ASP A 90 -7.66 -11.06 -12.77
N ASP A 91 -8.59 -11.17 -13.73
CA ASP A 91 -8.29 -11.64 -15.10
C ASP A 91 -7.44 -10.62 -15.88
N GLU A 92 -7.52 -9.33 -15.53
CA GLU A 92 -6.77 -8.23 -16.14
C GLU A 92 -6.25 -7.27 -15.06
N SER A 93 -4.95 -6.96 -15.11
CA SER A 93 -4.26 -6.16 -14.09
C SER A 93 -4.86 -4.77 -13.84
N SER A 94 -5.50 -4.16 -14.85
CA SER A 94 -6.11 -2.82 -14.74
C SER A 94 -7.46 -2.81 -14.01
N LEU A 95 -8.23 -3.91 -14.04
CA LEU A 95 -9.56 -3.96 -13.38
C LEU A 95 -9.50 -3.80 -11.85
N PRO A 96 -8.68 -4.57 -11.11
CA PRO A 96 -8.63 -4.44 -9.66
C PRO A 96 -8.00 -3.11 -9.26
N LEU A 97 -7.13 -2.53 -10.10
CA LEU A 97 -6.57 -1.20 -9.89
C LEU A 97 -7.63 -0.10 -10.01
N ALA A 98 -8.48 -0.16 -11.05
CA ALA A 98 -9.55 0.82 -11.27
C ALA A 98 -10.65 0.70 -10.21
N LEU A 99 -11.14 -0.51 -9.95
CA LEU A 99 -12.18 -0.73 -8.95
C LEU A 99 -11.68 -0.39 -7.55
N GLY A 100 -10.47 -0.83 -7.19
CA GLY A 100 -9.83 -0.46 -5.93
C GLY A 100 -9.62 1.05 -5.79
N ALA A 101 -9.32 1.77 -6.87
CA ALA A 101 -9.23 3.23 -6.87
C ALA A 101 -10.59 3.91 -6.62
N SER A 102 -11.68 3.38 -7.18
CA SER A 102 -13.01 3.92 -6.90
C SER A 102 -13.40 3.76 -5.43
N ILE A 103 -13.11 2.60 -4.82
CA ILE A 103 -13.38 2.32 -3.41
C ILE A 103 -12.51 3.21 -2.51
N GLU A 104 -11.24 3.39 -2.87
CA GLU A 104 -10.30 4.31 -2.21
C GLU A 104 -10.85 5.73 -2.19
N VAL A 105 -11.27 6.26 -3.35
CA VAL A 105 -11.77 7.64 -3.45
C VAL A 105 -13.07 7.82 -2.67
N MET A 106 -14.03 6.91 -2.81
CA MET A 106 -15.30 7.00 -2.09
C MET A 106 -15.10 6.95 -0.57
N GLY A 107 -14.28 6.02 -0.08
CA GLY A 107 -14.00 5.88 1.34
C GLY A 107 -13.31 7.12 1.94
N GLN A 108 -12.31 7.66 1.24
CA GLN A 108 -11.61 8.88 1.68
C GLN A 108 -12.49 10.13 1.57
N ALA A 109 -13.35 10.22 0.56
CA ALA A 109 -14.27 11.35 0.43
C ALA A 109 -15.31 11.36 1.56
N LEU A 110 -15.81 10.19 2.00
CA LEU A 110 -16.69 10.09 3.18
C LEU A 110 -15.95 10.55 4.44
N GLU A 111 -14.75 10.02 4.68
CA GLU A 111 -13.95 10.37 5.86
C GLU A 111 -13.60 11.86 5.91
N ALA A 112 -13.15 12.44 4.79
CA ALA A 112 -12.80 13.86 4.68
C ALA A 112 -14.00 14.81 4.91
N GLN A 113 -15.22 14.32 4.73
CA GLN A 113 -16.46 15.05 5.00
C GLN A 113 -17.01 14.79 6.42
N GLY A 114 -16.22 14.15 7.29
CA GLY A 114 -16.60 13.86 8.68
C GLY A 114 -17.52 12.63 8.84
N GLN A 115 -17.79 11.90 7.75
CA GLN A 115 -18.69 10.74 7.74
C GLN A 115 -17.91 9.44 8.03
N LYS A 116 -17.22 9.43 9.18
CA LYS A 116 -16.31 8.34 9.56
C LYS A 116 -17.03 6.99 9.66
N SER A 117 -18.21 6.96 10.28
CA SER A 117 -18.98 5.73 10.47
C SER A 117 -19.43 5.11 9.14
N GLU A 118 -19.83 5.96 8.20
CA GLU A 118 -20.23 5.61 6.85
C GLU A 118 -19.03 5.10 6.04
N ALA A 119 -17.88 5.79 6.13
CA ALA A 119 -16.63 5.38 5.49
C ALA A 119 -16.21 3.98 5.96
N VAL A 120 -16.23 3.73 7.28
CA VAL A 120 -15.90 2.42 7.86
C VAL A 120 -16.87 1.34 7.39
N SER A 121 -18.18 1.61 7.46
CA SER A 121 -19.21 0.66 7.04
C SER A 121 -19.07 0.29 5.56
N PHE A 122 -18.82 1.29 4.70
CA PHE A 122 -18.57 1.09 3.27
C PHE A 122 -17.31 0.24 3.04
N LEU A 123 -16.18 0.60 3.63
CA LEU A 123 -14.90 -0.09 3.44
C LEU A 123 -14.94 -1.53 3.99
N GLN A 124 -15.64 -1.78 5.08
CA GLN A 124 -15.85 -3.13 5.62
C GLN A 124 -16.69 -4.00 4.67
N ALA A 125 -17.77 -3.45 4.10
CA ALA A 125 -18.59 -4.16 3.12
C ALA A 125 -17.78 -4.51 1.85
N GLU A 126 -16.99 -3.57 1.34
CA GLU A 126 -16.10 -3.81 0.20
C GLU A 126 -15.02 -4.84 0.54
N LEU A 127 -14.40 -4.75 1.73
CA LEU A 127 -13.40 -5.72 2.15
C LEU A 127 -13.97 -7.13 2.24
N ALA A 128 -15.18 -7.28 2.81
CA ALA A 128 -15.86 -8.56 2.89
C ALA A 128 -16.16 -9.13 1.49
N ARG A 129 -16.63 -8.29 0.57
CA ARG A 129 -16.95 -8.67 -0.81
C ARG A 129 -15.72 -9.12 -1.60
N TRP A 130 -14.59 -8.45 -1.43
CA TRP A 130 -13.40 -8.63 -2.26
C TRP A 130 -12.25 -9.37 -1.56
N ARG A 131 -12.51 -9.94 -0.39
CA ARG A 131 -11.50 -10.57 0.48
C ARG A 131 -10.65 -11.65 -0.21
N ALA A 132 -11.24 -12.38 -1.16
CA ALA A 132 -10.58 -13.49 -1.85
C ALA A 132 -9.83 -13.09 -3.14
N THR A 133 -9.69 -11.79 -3.40
CA THR A 133 -9.12 -11.25 -4.65
C THR A 133 -7.85 -10.45 -4.40
N SER A 134 -7.15 -10.05 -5.46
CA SER A 134 -5.97 -9.17 -5.36
C SER A 134 -6.25 -7.82 -4.67
N MET A 135 -7.52 -7.41 -4.57
CA MET A 135 -7.92 -6.13 -3.97
C MET A 135 -7.91 -6.13 -2.44
N ARG A 136 -7.88 -7.30 -1.77
CA ARG A 136 -7.98 -7.42 -0.29
C ARG A 136 -7.06 -6.43 0.42
N THR A 137 -5.77 -6.47 0.11
CA THR A 137 -4.75 -5.65 0.79
C THR A 137 -5.00 -4.16 0.58
N ARG A 138 -5.44 -3.75 -0.62
CA ARG A 138 -5.68 -2.34 -0.92
C ARG A 138 -6.91 -1.80 -0.20
N ILE A 139 -7.98 -2.59 -0.09
CA ILE A 139 -9.17 -2.18 0.65
C ILE A 139 -8.87 -2.18 2.15
N GLN A 140 -8.15 -3.18 2.67
CA GLN A 140 -7.68 -3.21 4.06
C GLN A 140 -6.84 -1.98 4.39
N LYS A 141 -5.95 -1.55 3.48
CA LYS A 141 -5.18 -0.30 3.64
C LYS A 141 -6.09 0.89 3.89
N ASN A 142 -7.13 1.06 3.05
CA ASN A 142 -8.04 2.18 3.14
C ASN A 142 -8.88 2.13 4.42
N LEU A 143 -9.28 0.93 4.86
CA LEU A 143 -9.92 0.76 6.17
C LEU A 143 -8.96 1.16 7.30
N ASN A 144 -7.72 0.69 7.26
CA ASN A 144 -6.71 0.95 8.30
C ASN A 144 -6.35 2.44 8.41
N LEU A 145 -6.35 3.19 7.31
CA LEU A 145 -6.20 4.66 7.32
C LEU A 145 -7.24 5.35 8.22
N VAL A 146 -8.44 4.78 8.31
CA VAL A 146 -9.55 5.36 9.09
C VAL A 146 -9.63 4.80 10.51
N THR A 147 -9.25 3.52 10.70
CA THR A 147 -9.59 2.77 11.92
C THR A 147 -8.42 2.30 12.75
N LEU A 148 -7.21 2.22 12.22
CA LEU A 148 -6.13 1.45 12.87
C LEU A 148 -5.49 2.22 14.04
N GLU A 149 -5.34 3.53 13.92
CA GLU A 149 -4.81 4.35 15.01
C GLU A 149 -5.69 4.27 16.26
N GLY A 150 -5.05 4.14 17.42
CA GLY A 150 -5.69 3.90 18.70
C GLY A 150 -6.15 2.45 18.94
N LYS A 151 -5.88 1.51 18.01
CA LYS A 151 -6.18 0.09 18.18
C LYS A 151 -4.93 -0.72 18.55
N ALA A 152 -5.16 -1.91 19.11
CA ALA A 152 -4.08 -2.88 19.28
C ALA A 152 -3.46 -3.21 17.92
N ALA A 153 -2.13 -3.29 17.88
CA ALA A 153 -1.40 -3.64 16.68
C ALA A 153 -1.79 -5.06 16.18
N PRO A 154 -2.11 -5.22 14.89
CA PRO A 154 -2.26 -6.54 14.28
C PRO A 154 -0.99 -7.39 14.45
N GLU A 155 -1.16 -8.70 14.53
CA GLU A 155 -0.04 -9.63 14.62
C GLU A 155 0.91 -9.52 13.41
N VAL A 156 2.19 -9.80 13.65
CA VAL A 156 3.22 -9.95 12.62
C VAL A 156 3.63 -11.41 12.59
N GLU A 157 3.44 -12.07 11.46
CA GLU A 157 3.81 -13.47 11.28
C GLU A 157 5.34 -13.62 11.19
N MET A 158 5.89 -14.58 11.94
CA MET A 158 7.34 -14.82 12.04
C MET A 158 7.70 -16.27 11.69
N LYS A 159 7.07 -16.83 10.65
CA LYS A 159 7.40 -18.20 10.17
C LYS A 159 8.70 -18.25 9.38
N GLU A 160 9.07 -17.15 8.72
CA GLU A 160 10.28 -16.98 7.94
C GLU A 160 10.84 -15.57 8.15
N TRP A 161 12.15 -15.42 8.11
CA TRP A 161 12.82 -14.13 8.29
C TRP A 161 14.17 -14.11 7.58
N LEU A 162 14.67 -12.90 7.33
CA LEU A 162 16.02 -12.64 6.85
C LEU A 162 16.90 -12.11 7.99
N GLY A 163 18.15 -12.58 8.05
CA GLY A 163 19.08 -12.22 9.10
C GLY A 163 18.68 -12.73 10.49
N ALA A 164 18.76 -11.86 11.50
CA ALA A 164 18.43 -12.22 12.88
C ALA A 164 16.93 -12.48 13.07
N LYS A 165 16.62 -13.43 13.96
CA LYS A 165 15.23 -13.80 14.27
C LYS A 165 14.45 -12.60 14.86
N PRO A 166 13.32 -12.20 14.26
CA PRO A 166 12.49 -11.14 14.80
C PRO A 166 11.90 -11.52 16.17
N PRO A 167 11.82 -10.58 17.12
CA PRO A 167 11.07 -10.78 18.36
C PRO A 167 9.56 -10.73 18.10
N ALA A 168 8.79 -11.45 18.93
CA ALA A 168 7.33 -11.38 18.89
C ALA A 168 6.85 -9.99 19.30
N LEU A 169 5.81 -9.47 18.63
CA LEU A 169 5.30 -8.13 18.93
C LEU A 169 4.85 -7.99 20.39
N GLY A 170 4.24 -9.05 20.96
CA GLY A 170 3.88 -9.09 22.38
C GLY A 170 5.08 -9.02 23.34
N SER A 171 6.26 -9.53 22.95
CA SER A 171 7.48 -9.43 23.76
C SER A 171 8.15 -8.05 23.73
N LEU A 172 7.65 -7.14 22.88
CA LEU A 172 8.16 -5.78 22.75
C LEU A 172 7.39 -4.76 23.60
N ARG A 173 6.49 -5.22 24.49
CA ARG A 173 5.87 -4.35 25.50
C ARG A 173 6.95 -3.60 26.29
N GLY A 174 6.71 -2.32 26.58
CA GLY A 174 7.71 -1.43 27.17
C GLY A 174 8.63 -0.74 26.16
N LYS A 175 8.60 -1.11 24.86
CA LYS A 175 9.39 -0.47 23.80
C LYS A 175 8.49 0.20 22.76
N THR A 176 9.00 1.26 22.14
CA THR A 176 8.37 1.82 20.93
C THR A 176 8.80 0.97 19.73
N VAL A 177 7.85 0.61 18.87
CA VAL A 177 8.11 -0.22 17.69
C VAL A 177 7.73 0.55 16.42
N VAL A 178 8.61 0.53 15.43
CA VAL A 178 8.29 0.93 14.05
C VAL A 178 8.18 -0.32 13.20
N LEU A 179 7.02 -0.49 12.55
CA LEU A 179 6.90 -1.38 11.40
C LEU A 179 7.20 -0.60 10.13
N PHE A 180 8.14 -1.09 9.35
CA PHE A 180 8.54 -0.51 8.07
C PHE A 180 8.37 -1.57 6.97
N PHE A 181 7.21 -1.56 6.33
CA PHE A 181 6.92 -2.47 5.22
C PHE A 181 7.65 -2.03 3.96
N TRP A 182 8.47 -2.90 3.36
CA TRP A 182 9.34 -2.52 2.24
C TRP A 182 9.39 -3.58 1.13
N ALA A 183 9.97 -3.20 -0.01
CA ALA A 183 10.18 -4.08 -1.16
C ALA A 183 11.57 -3.84 -1.78
N HIS A 184 12.16 -4.87 -2.40
CA HIS A 184 13.53 -4.80 -2.92
C HIS A 184 13.71 -3.77 -4.06
N TRP A 185 12.66 -3.55 -4.85
CA TRP A 185 12.60 -2.59 -5.95
C TRP A 185 12.22 -1.16 -5.51
N CYS A 186 11.74 -0.97 -4.29
CA CYS A 186 11.14 0.28 -3.83
C CYS A 186 12.18 1.39 -3.58
N GLY A 187 12.17 2.42 -4.42
CA GLY A 187 13.07 3.57 -4.30
C GLY A 187 12.79 4.44 -3.07
N ASP A 188 11.51 4.68 -2.75
CA ASP A 188 11.13 5.46 -1.58
C ASP A 188 11.47 4.75 -0.27
N CYS A 189 11.45 3.42 -0.25
CA CYS A 189 11.87 2.61 0.89
C CYS A 189 13.37 2.81 1.18
N LYS A 190 14.20 2.84 0.13
CA LYS A 190 15.64 3.12 0.25
C LYS A 190 15.89 4.53 0.77
N GLN A 191 15.05 5.50 0.42
CA GLN A 191 15.11 6.86 0.96
C GLN A 191 14.61 6.98 2.41
N GLN A 192 13.75 6.06 2.86
CA GLN A 192 13.28 6.01 4.25
C GLN A 192 14.36 5.44 5.20
N ALA A 193 15.25 4.56 4.70
CA ALA A 193 16.23 3.87 5.54
C ALA A 193 17.15 4.82 6.35
N PRO A 194 17.74 5.89 5.77
CA PRO A 194 18.54 6.85 6.54
C PRO A 194 17.75 7.58 7.64
N VAL A 195 16.46 7.83 7.44
CA VAL A 195 15.60 8.43 8.46
C VAL A 195 15.43 7.48 9.64
N LEU A 196 15.19 6.19 9.38
CA LEU A 196 15.05 5.18 10.42
C LEU A 196 16.37 4.91 11.15
N ALA A 197 17.49 4.89 10.44
CA ALA A 197 18.83 4.74 11.02
C ALA A 197 19.11 5.87 12.04
N ARG A 198 18.89 7.13 11.65
CA ARG A 198 19.04 8.29 12.54
C ARG A 198 18.14 8.19 13.78
N LEU A 199 16.87 7.84 13.61
CA LEU A 199 15.94 7.70 14.74
C LEU A 199 16.34 6.56 15.68
N LYS A 200 16.86 5.46 15.13
CA LYS A 200 17.38 4.33 15.91
C LYS A 200 18.63 4.71 16.70
N GLU A 201 19.53 5.49 16.12
CA GLU A 201 20.70 6.04 16.81
C GLU A 201 20.29 6.94 18.00
N GLU A 202 19.34 7.86 17.79
CA GLU A 202 18.88 8.79 18.82
C GLU A 202 18.11 8.10 19.97
N MET A 203 17.31 7.07 19.66
CA MET A 203 16.45 6.41 20.64
C MET A 203 17.09 5.19 21.30
N GLY A 204 18.12 4.62 20.68
CA GLY A 204 18.82 3.43 21.16
C GLY A 204 17.86 2.26 21.36
N GLU A 205 18.00 1.55 22.48
CA GLU A 205 17.23 0.33 22.78
C GLU A 205 15.73 0.54 23.03
N ARG A 206 15.29 1.80 23.20
CA ARG A 206 13.87 2.15 23.36
C ARG A 206 13.08 2.03 22.06
N LEU A 207 13.77 2.10 20.91
CA LEU A 207 13.18 1.92 19.59
C LEU A 207 13.58 0.57 19.01
N VAL A 208 12.57 -0.19 18.58
CA VAL A 208 12.72 -1.41 17.80
C VAL A 208 12.19 -1.15 16.40
N VAL A 209 12.97 -1.52 15.38
CA VAL A 209 12.55 -1.44 13.98
C VAL A 209 12.34 -2.86 13.46
N LEU A 210 11.11 -3.19 13.12
CA LEU A 210 10.78 -4.40 12.36
C LEU A 210 10.53 -3.96 10.91
N GLY A 211 11.22 -4.59 9.96
CA GLY A 211 11.08 -4.30 8.54
C GLY A 211 10.42 -5.44 7.77
N PRO A 212 9.11 -5.71 7.92
CA PRO A 212 8.46 -6.78 7.16
C PRO A 212 8.64 -6.62 5.65
N THR A 213 8.94 -7.73 4.98
CA THR A 213 8.94 -7.86 3.52
C THR A 213 8.17 -9.12 3.11
N GLN A 214 8.04 -9.35 1.81
CA GLN A 214 7.43 -10.54 1.24
C GLN A 214 8.10 -10.88 -0.10
N PRO A 215 7.95 -12.10 -0.62
CA PRO A 215 8.24 -12.41 -2.01
C PRO A 215 7.29 -11.66 -2.95
N TYR A 216 7.78 -11.31 -4.12
CA TYR A 216 7.10 -10.61 -5.21
C TYR A 216 7.15 -11.39 -6.53
N GLY A 217 7.96 -12.46 -6.61
CA GLY A 217 8.10 -13.36 -7.76
C GLY A 217 9.16 -12.94 -8.78
N TYR A 218 10.01 -11.96 -8.48
CA TYR A 218 10.99 -11.45 -9.44
C TYR A 218 12.21 -10.79 -8.77
N VAL A 219 13.28 -10.60 -9.55
CA VAL A 219 14.53 -9.96 -9.14
C VAL A 219 14.77 -8.65 -9.91
N ALA A 220 16.03 -8.22 -10.07
CA ALA A 220 16.37 -6.99 -10.77
C ALA A 220 15.69 -6.92 -12.16
N ARG A 221 15.29 -5.71 -12.57
CA ARG A 221 14.66 -5.44 -13.88
C ARG A 221 13.35 -6.20 -14.17
N GLY A 222 12.74 -6.83 -13.16
CA GLY A 222 11.50 -7.58 -13.33
C GLY A 222 11.69 -8.98 -13.90
N GLU A 223 12.91 -9.52 -13.86
CA GLU A 223 13.18 -10.90 -14.26
C GLU A 223 12.51 -11.86 -13.27
N GLU A 224 11.66 -12.76 -13.76
CA GLU A 224 10.96 -13.75 -12.93
C GLU A 224 11.96 -14.64 -12.20
N ALA A 225 11.68 -14.94 -10.93
CA ALA A 225 12.57 -15.75 -10.11
C ALA A 225 11.78 -16.69 -9.21
N GLY A 226 12.35 -17.87 -8.97
CA GLY A 226 11.83 -18.77 -7.94
C GLY A 226 12.05 -18.18 -6.55
N ARG A 227 11.18 -18.56 -5.59
CA ARG A 227 11.22 -18.05 -4.21
C ARG A 227 12.63 -18.03 -3.60
N ALA A 228 13.39 -19.12 -3.74
CA ALA A 228 14.71 -19.22 -3.11
C ALA A 228 15.74 -18.25 -3.69
N GLU A 229 15.67 -17.99 -5.00
CA GLU A 229 16.52 -17.00 -5.68
C GLU A 229 16.10 -15.59 -5.29
N GLU A 230 14.80 -15.32 -5.30
CA GLU A 230 14.27 -14.03 -4.90
C GLU A 230 14.64 -13.69 -3.45
N LEU A 231 14.51 -14.63 -2.50
CA LEU A 231 14.86 -14.36 -1.11
C LEU A 231 16.35 -14.04 -0.92
N LYS A 232 17.24 -14.67 -1.70
CA LYS A 232 18.67 -14.29 -1.73
C LYS A 232 18.84 -12.87 -2.24
N TYR A 233 18.16 -12.51 -3.32
CA TYR A 233 18.21 -11.17 -3.87
C TYR A 233 17.64 -10.10 -2.92
N ILE A 234 16.53 -10.40 -2.24
CA ILE A 234 15.98 -9.52 -1.20
C ILE A 234 17.00 -9.32 -0.07
N GLU A 235 17.72 -10.37 0.34
CA GLU A 235 18.78 -10.27 1.34
C GLU A 235 19.97 -9.42 0.88
N GLU A 236 20.42 -9.57 -0.37
CA GLU A 236 21.46 -8.70 -0.95
C GLU A 236 21.03 -7.24 -0.93
N VAL A 237 19.77 -6.96 -1.28
CA VAL A 237 19.22 -5.60 -1.21
C VAL A 237 19.11 -5.12 0.25
N ARG A 238 18.76 -6.00 1.19
CA ARG A 238 18.73 -5.68 2.63
C ARG A 238 20.11 -5.22 3.10
N LEU A 239 21.13 -6.02 2.84
CA LEU A 239 22.52 -5.75 3.22
C LEU A 239 23.04 -4.47 2.57
N LYS A 240 22.68 -4.21 1.30
CA LYS A 240 23.17 -3.03 0.58
C LYS A 240 22.54 -1.71 1.01
N PHE A 241 21.25 -1.70 1.35
CA PHE A 241 20.50 -0.45 1.53
C PHE A 241 19.96 -0.22 2.94
N TYR A 242 20.01 -1.23 3.81
CA TYR A 242 19.39 -1.17 5.13
C TYR A 242 20.31 -1.64 6.26
N GLU A 243 21.62 -1.80 5.99
CA GLU A 243 22.61 -2.17 7.01
C GLU A 243 22.72 -1.14 8.14
N ASP A 244 22.58 0.14 7.82
CA ASP A 244 22.68 1.25 8.78
C ASP A 244 21.49 1.33 9.75
N VAL A 245 20.38 0.63 9.47
CA VAL A 245 19.25 0.56 10.39
C VAL A 245 19.55 -0.47 11.47
N ALA A 246 20.34 -0.06 12.46
CA ALA A 246 20.90 -0.93 13.49
C ALA A 246 19.85 -1.83 14.16
N GLY A 247 20.07 -3.13 14.12
CA GLY A 247 19.21 -4.13 14.76
C GLY A 247 17.85 -4.33 14.08
N MET A 248 17.65 -3.83 12.85
CA MET A 248 16.43 -4.10 12.10
C MET A 248 16.29 -5.60 11.80
N THR A 249 15.19 -6.20 12.26
CA THR A 249 14.84 -7.58 11.93
C THR A 249 13.78 -7.63 10.84
N VAL A 250 13.84 -8.63 9.96
CA VAL A 250 13.06 -8.67 8.72
C VAL A 250 12.20 -9.94 8.65
N PRO A 251 10.97 -9.92 9.18
CA PRO A 251 10.02 -11.01 8.94
C PRO A 251 9.60 -11.04 7.46
N VAL A 252 9.43 -12.24 6.91
CA VAL A 252 8.98 -12.48 5.53
C VAL A 252 7.59 -13.10 5.57
N SER A 253 6.55 -12.37 5.18
CA SER A 253 5.17 -12.88 5.16
C SER A 253 4.22 -12.03 4.33
N GLU A 254 3.55 -12.66 3.37
CA GLU A 254 2.46 -12.03 2.62
C GLU A 254 1.21 -11.83 3.48
N GLU A 255 0.94 -12.70 4.46
CA GLU A 255 -0.24 -12.54 5.32
C GLU A 255 -0.06 -11.34 6.25
N THR A 256 1.16 -11.05 6.72
CA THR A 256 1.45 -9.81 7.45
C THR A 256 1.12 -8.59 6.58
N PHE A 257 1.49 -8.59 5.29
CA PHE A 257 1.11 -7.52 4.36
C PHE A 257 -0.41 -7.41 4.20
N ARG A 258 -1.12 -8.54 4.07
CA ARG A 258 -2.58 -8.57 3.98
C ARG A 258 -3.27 -8.04 5.23
N ASN A 259 -2.81 -8.43 6.42
CA ASN A 259 -3.40 -8.03 7.71
C ASN A 259 -3.16 -6.55 8.03
N TRP A 260 -1.96 -6.06 7.75
CA TRP A 260 -1.62 -4.65 7.91
C TRP A 260 -2.12 -3.76 6.77
N GLY A 261 -2.68 -4.34 5.70
CA GLY A 261 -3.09 -3.59 4.52
C GLY A 261 -1.91 -2.89 3.83
N ALA A 262 -0.71 -3.46 3.89
CA ALA A 262 0.50 -2.84 3.33
C ALA A 262 0.57 -2.99 1.79
N SER A 263 -0.42 -2.45 1.06
CA SER A 263 -0.46 -2.50 -0.41
C SER A 263 0.37 -1.40 -1.08
N THR A 264 1.02 -0.55 -0.28
CA THR A 264 1.89 0.56 -0.72
C THR A 264 3.18 0.43 0.06
N THR A 265 4.32 0.52 -0.62
CA THR A 265 5.64 0.48 0.01
C THR A 265 6.36 1.82 -0.22
N PRO A 266 6.96 2.43 0.82
CA PRO A 266 6.91 1.97 2.20
C PRO A 266 5.51 2.15 2.82
N THR A 267 5.17 1.35 3.83
CA THR A 267 4.13 1.67 4.81
C THR A 267 4.76 1.68 6.17
N LEU A 268 4.53 2.73 6.94
CA LEU A 268 5.05 2.91 8.30
C LEU A 268 3.91 2.73 9.30
N ALA A 269 4.19 2.05 10.40
CA ALA A 269 3.33 2.07 11.58
C ALA A 269 4.16 2.28 12.84
N VAL A 270 3.69 3.14 13.76
CA VAL A 270 4.30 3.34 15.08
C VAL A 270 3.42 2.70 16.11
N ILE A 271 4.01 1.90 16.99
CA ILE A 271 3.34 1.20 18.06
C ILE A 271 3.97 1.65 19.38
N ASP A 272 3.14 2.03 20.33
CA ASP A 272 3.59 2.46 21.66
C ASP A 272 3.98 1.28 22.57
N PRO A 273 4.58 1.54 23.75
CA PRO A 273 4.93 0.52 24.72
C PRO A 273 3.77 -0.38 25.19
N ALA A 274 2.52 0.09 25.09
CA ALA A 274 1.32 -0.66 25.43
C ALA A 274 0.80 -1.55 24.27
N GLY A 275 1.41 -1.45 23.09
CA GLY A 275 1.01 -2.20 21.89
C GLY A 275 -0.10 -1.57 21.06
N VAL A 276 -0.33 -0.27 21.25
CA VAL A 276 -1.35 0.49 20.54
C VAL A 276 -0.70 1.23 19.37
N VAL A 277 -1.33 1.14 18.21
CA VAL A 277 -0.90 1.85 17.00
C VAL A 277 -1.14 3.35 17.20
N LYS A 278 -0.08 4.15 17.10
CA LYS A 278 -0.11 5.63 17.17
C LYS A 278 -0.01 6.30 15.79
N LEU A 279 0.43 5.55 14.79
CA LEU A 279 0.54 6.02 13.42
C LEU A 279 0.33 4.84 12.47
N TYR A 280 -0.43 5.07 11.40
CA TYR A 280 -0.45 4.20 10.23
C TYR A 280 -0.37 5.02 8.95
N HIS A 281 0.76 4.93 8.23
CA HIS A 281 1.09 5.82 7.12
C HIS A 281 1.61 5.06 5.89
N PRO A 282 0.79 4.87 4.85
CA PRO A 282 1.24 4.45 3.54
C PRO A 282 2.02 5.57 2.83
N GLY A 283 3.27 5.31 2.47
CA GLY A 283 4.20 6.27 1.88
C GLY A 283 5.37 6.61 2.80
N ARG A 284 6.40 7.26 2.22
CA ARG A 284 7.58 7.72 2.98
C ARG A 284 7.22 8.92 3.86
N MET A 285 7.96 9.08 4.94
CA MET A 285 7.89 10.24 5.85
C MET A 285 9.29 10.79 6.09
N THR A 286 9.40 12.11 6.19
CA THR A 286 10.65 12.76 6.61
C THR A 286 10.93 12.48 8.08
N TYR A 287 12.15 12.81 8.52
CA TYR A 287 12.52 12.73 9.93
C TYR A 287 11.62 13.63 10.80
N GLU A 288 11.32 14.84 10.32
CA GLU A 288 10.50 15.83 11.03
C GLU A 288 9.04 15.36 11.18
N GLU A 289 8.52 14.62 10.20
CA GLU A 289 7.18 14.05 10.23
C GLU A 289 7.08 12.83 11.16
N LEU A 290 8.09 11.95 11.15
CA LEU A 290 8.04 10.68 11.90
C LEU A 290 8.44 10.82 13.37
N ARG A 291 9.43 11.66 13.68
CA ARG A 291 9.97 11.82 15.04
C ARG A 291 8.93 12.17 16.12
N PRO A 292 7.94 13.06 15.88
CA PRO A 292 6.94 13.41 16.89
C PRO A 292 6.15 12.19 17.37
N TYR A 293 5.76 11.29 16.45
CA TYR A 293 5.02 10.08 16.80
C TYR A 293 5.83 9.13 17.68
N LEU A 294 7.12 8.98 17.39
CA LEU A 294 8.02 8.15 18.22
C LEU A 294 8.25 8.75 19.60
N THR A 295 8.41 10.07 19.66
CA THR A 295 8.62 10.78 20.93
C THR A 295 7.35 10.73 21.80
N GLN A 296 6.17 10.85 21.19
CA GLN A 296 4.89 10.76 21.90
C GLN A 296 4.60 9.33 22.35
N ALA A 297 4.81 8.34 21.49
CA ALA A 297 4.63 6.93 21.82
C ALA A 297 5.49 6.53 23.03
N ALA A 298 6.75 6.98 23.07
CA ALA A 298 7.67 6.68 24.17
C ALA A 298 7.31 7.31 25.53
N ARG A 299 6.33 8.22 25.59
CA ARG A 299 5.87 8.87 26.84
C ARG A 299 4.61 8.25 27.44
N THR A 300 3.99 7.30 26.74
CA THR A 300 2.74 6.66 27.20
C THR A 300 3.11 5.53 28.15
N GLU A 301 3.39 5.88 29.41
CA GLU A 301 3.57 4.97 30.55
C GLU A 301 2.37 5.04 31.50
#